data_AF-A0A2N0NNH1-F1
#
_entry.id   AF-A0A2N0NNH1-F1
#
_cell.length_a   1.000
_cell.length_b   1.000
_cell.length_c   1.000
_cell.angle_alpha   90.00
_cell.angle_beta   90.00
_cell.angle_gamma   90.00
#
_symmetry.space_group_name_H-M   'P 1'
#
loop_
_entity.id
_entity.type
_entity.pdbx_description
1 polymer ?
#
loop_
_entity_poly.entity_id
_entity_poly.type
_entity_poly.pdbx_seq_one_letter_code
_entity_poly.pdbx_strand_id
1 'polypeptide(L)' 'KFFKNWKDRPALSILTTDPIYKGDDYMKLINKYKDNGVIKEFRCDSRNDDIQY' A
#
# COMPACT_ATOMS: atom_id res chain seq x y z
N LYS A 1 8.80 -14.30 -2.63
CA LYS A 1 8.06 -13.08 -3.05
C LYS A 1 6.70 -13.08 -2.36
N PHE A 2 6.47 -12.15 -1.43
CA PHE A 2 5.47 -12.24 -0.34
C PHE A 2 4.01 -12.46 -0.78
N PHE A 3 3.55 -11.77 -1.84
CA PHE A 3 2.14 -11.84 -2.30
C PHE A 3 1.87 -12.81 -3.45
N LYS A 4 2.87 -13.56 -3.91
CA LYS A 4 2.73 -14.45 -5.08
C LYS A 4 1.74 -15.60 -4.83
N ASN A 5 1.55 -15.97 -3.57
CA ASN A 5 0.66 -17.05 -3.13
C ASN A 5 -0.67 -16.51 -2.56
N TRP A 6 -0.99 -15.24 -2.79
CA TRP A 6 -2.19 -14.59 -2.24
C TRP A 6 -3.42 -14.65 -3.18
N LYS A 7 -3.31 -15.36 -4.31
CA LYS A 7 -4.30 -15.34 -5.40
C LYS A 7 -5.68 -15.93 -5.02
N ASP A 8 -5.74 -16.81 -4.01
CA ASP A 8 -6.97 -17.47 -3.55
C ASP A 8 -7.43 -17.00 -2.17
N ARG A 9 -6.88 -15.87 -1.69
CA ARG A 9 -7.21 -15.28 -0.40
C ARG A 9 -8.01 -13.99 -0.62
N PRO A 10 -8.79 -13.56 0.39
CA PRO A 10 -9.40 -12.24 0.36
C PRO A 10 -8.36 -11.15 0.09
N ALA A 11 -8.75 -10.18 -0.74
CA ALA A 11 -7.93 -9.03 -1.07
C ALA A 11 -7.61 -8.21 0.19
N LEU A 12 -6.40 -7.67 0.25
CA LEU A 12 -5.86 -6.96 1.39
C LEU A 12 -6.18 -5.47 1.32
N SER A 13 -6.44 -4.89 2.49
CA SER A 13 -6.39 -3.44 2.70
C SER A 13 -5.12 -3.11 3.46
N ILE A 14 -4.30 -2.20 2.92
CA ILE A 14 -3.03 -1.78 3.51
C ILE A 14 -3.18 -0.32 3.95
N LEU A 15 -2.87 -0.06 5.22
CA LEU A 15 -2.74 1.28 5.79
C LEU A 15 -1.30 1.46 6.24
N THR A 16 -0.63 2.50 5.77
CA THR A 16 0.73 2.85 6.21
C THR A 16 0.78 4.31 6.66
N THR A 17 1.69 4.64 7.56
CA THR A 17 2.02 6.04 7.93
C THR A 17 3.39 6.46 7.44
N ASP A 18 4.13 5.52 6.85
CA ASP A 18 5.53 5.69 6.48
C ASP A 18 5.63 6.38 5.11
N PRO A 19 6.31 7.54 4.98
CA PRO A 19 6.46 8.26 3.73
C PRO A 19 7.28 7.53 2.65
N ILE A 20 7.95 6.42 2.99
CA ILE A 20 8.72 5.59 2.04
C ILE A 20 7.87 5.15 0.83
N TYR A 21 6.54 5.09 0.97
CA TYR A 21 5.63 4.79 -0.13
C TYR A 21 5.65 5.78 -1.31
N LYS A 22 6.21 6.98 -1.12
CA LYS A 22 6.29 8.02 -2.17
C LYS A 22 7.31 7.70 -3.27
N GLY A 23 8.12 6.66 -3.11
CA GLY A 23 9.02 6.19 -4.17
C GLY A 23 8.27 5.57 -5.35
N ASP A 24 8.64 5.95 -6.57
CA ASP A 24 8.06 5.44 -7.83
C ASP A 24 7.97 3.91 -7.88
N ASP A 25 9.03 3.22 -7.45
CA ASP A 25 9.10 1.76 -7.48
C ASP A 25 8.11 1.10 -6.51
N TYR A 26 7.87 1.73 -5.36
CA TYR A 26 6.90 1.25 -4.38
C TYR A 26 5.48 1.39 -4.92
N MET A 27 5.15 2.54 -5.51
CA MET A 27 3.84 2.76 -6.15
C MET A 27 3.59 1.79 -7.30
N LYS A 28 4.59 1.52 -8.15
CA LYS A 28 4.50 0.51 -9.22
C LYS A 28 4.20 -0.88 -8.66
N LEU A 29 4.81 -1.25 -7.54
CA LEU A 29 4.54 -2.53 -6.86
C LEU A 29 3.11 -2.60 -6.32
N ILE A 30 2.63 -1.56 -5.64
CA ILE A 30 1.26 -1.51 -5.12
C ILE A 30 0.25 -1.62 -6.26
N ASN A 31 0.41 -0.85 -7.33
CA ASN A 31 -0.48 -0.89 -8.49
C ASN A 31 -0.50 -2.28 -9.14
N LYS A 32 0.67 -2.90 -9.31
CA LYS A 32 0.76 -4.29 -9.81
C LYS A 32 -0.05 -5.27 -8.96
N TYR A 33 -0.04 -5.14 -7.63
CA TYR A 33 -0.83 -6.03 -6.76
C TYR A 33 -2.31 -5.66 -6.71
N LYS A 34 -2.68 -4.40 -6.95
CA LYS A 34 -4.08 -4.00 -7.18
C LYS A 34 -4.64 -4.62 -8.46
N ASP A 35 -3.90 -4.55 -9.57
CA ASP A 35 -4.32 -5.14 -10.85
C ASP A 35 -4.48 -6.66 -10.77
N ASN A 36 -3.66 -7.32 -9.95
CA ASN A 36 -3.76 -8.76 -9.69
C ASN A 36 -4.88 -9.12 -8.68
N GLY A 37 -5.66 -8.15 -8.20
CA GLY A 37 -6.74 -8.35 -7.22
C GLY A 37 -6.26 -8.69 -5.80
N VAL A 38 -4.97 -8.62 -5.53
CA VAL A 38 -4.40 -8.93 -4.21
C VAL A 38 -4.63 -7.77 -3.24
N ILE A 39 -4.54 -6.53 -3.71
CA ILE A 39 -4.80 -5.34 -2.88
C ILE A 39 -6.15 -4.76 -3.28
N LYS A 40 -7.08 -4.70 -2.32
CA LYS A 40 -8.36 -4.00 -2.43
C LYS A 40 -8.18 -2.52 -2.22
N GLU A 41 -7.43 -2.15 -1.19
CA GLU A 41 -7.26 -0.76 -0.78
C GLU A 41 -5.83 -0.51 -0.29
N PHE A 42 -5.27 0.63 -0.65
CA PHE A 42 -4.00 1.11 -0.12
C PHE A 42 -4.19 2.57 0.27
N ARG A 43 -4.00 2.88 1.54
CA ARG A 43 -4.06 4.24 2.09
C ARG A 43 -2.74 4.55 2.79
N CYS A 44 -2.23 5.75 2.59
CA CYS A 44 -1.19 6.29 3.43
C CYS A 44 -1.80 7.41 4.27
N ASP A 45 -1.80 7.21 5.58
CA ASP A 45 -2.09 8.26 6.54
C ASP A 45 -0.74 8.83 6.96
N SER A 46 -0.20 9.73 6.12
CA SER A 46 0.88 10.57 6.61
C SER A 46 0.26 11.38 7.74
N ARG A 47 0.59 11.01 8.99
CA ARG A 47 0.43 11.91 10.13
C ARG A 47 1.24 13.14 9.77
N ASN A 48 0.60 14.09 9.09
CA ASN A 48 1.16 15.40 8.93
C ASN A 48 1.35 15.92 10.36
N ASP A 49 2.51 16.51 10.56
CA ASP A 49 2.91 17.46 11.58
C ASP A 49 1.80 18.48 11.95
N ASP A 50 0.67 18.04 12.52
CA ASP A 50 -0.23 18.88 13.29
C ASP A 50 0.39 19.13 14.68
N ILE A 51 1.63 19.66 14.69
CA ILE A 51 2.05 20.55 15.76
C ILE A 51 1.68 21.94 15.24
N GLN A 52 0.46 22.37 15.56
CA GLN A 52 0.11 23.79 15.46
C GLN A 52 1.03 24.56 16.41
N TYR A 53 1.87 25.44 15.84
CA TYR A 53 2.68 26.42 16.56
C TYR A 53 1.81 27.45 17.29
#